data_AF-A0AAP8KMX5-F1
#
_entry.id   AF-A0AAP8KMX5-F1
#
_cell.length_a   1.000
_cell.length_b   1.000
_cell.length_c   1.000
_cell.angle_alpha   90.00
_cell.angle_beta   90.00
_cell.angle_gamma   90.00
#
_symmetry.space_group_name_H-M   'P 1'
#
loop_
_entity.id
_entity.type
_entity.pdbx_description
1 polymer ?
#
loop_
_entity_poly.entity_id
_entity_poly.type
_entity_poly.pdbx_seq_one_letter_code
_entity_poly.pdbx_strand_id
1 'polypeptide(L)'
;RKSGQPVEKLDKTLIDHHIAELDFQISRQLDAVMHHQEFQKVESLWRGLKQLVDSTDYRQNVKTEILDVSKEDLRQDFEDAPELIQSGLYWHTYTAEYDTPGGEPIGSVISSYEFDASPQDVALLRNISKVSAAAHMPFIGSVGPKFFLKDSMEEVAAIKDIGNYFDRAEYIKWKSFRDTDDARYIGLVMPRVLGRLPYGPDTVPVRSFNYVEQVKGPDHEKYLWTSASFSFASNMVKSFINNGWCVQIRGPQAGGAVKDLPIHLYDLGTGNQVKIPSEVMIPETREFEFANLGFIPLSYYKNRDYACFFSANSAQKPALYDTADATANSRINARLPYIFLLSRIAHYLKLIQRENIGTTKDRRLLELELNTWVRSLVPGCAQAAGTPLSRFLALLPVMMLPGRTAEGMGALVRLLAPDTRTHVYHHDRCRIPLKQPVAMSTCQPVSLKHRPVMGTHATDVNGQVLLRLSTDNPEEIRGWLPGGDLHADLMALLHVWLGAHLDVRMQLCVARHLLPDARLSCNAEQIAQVGRTAVLRPLNPQQNRNDIITIHPGRFQRVRENIQRRKNDEDGDYRW
;
A
#
# COMPACT_ATOMS: atom_id res chain seq x y z
N ARG A 1 -26.22 -45.14 45.92
CA ARG A 1 -26.58 -43.95 46.74
C ARG A 1 -27.69 -44.35 47.71
N LYS A 2 -27.42 -44.39 49.03
CA LYS A 2 -28.44 -44.58 50.07
C LYS A 2 -29.01 -43.20 50.44
N SER A 3 -30.10 -42.80 49.81
CA SER A 3 -30.86 -41.60 50.19
C SER A 3 -31.72 -41.92 51.40
N GLY A 4 -31.41 -41.38 52.59
CA GLY A 4 -32.33 -41.45 53.73
C GLY A 4 -31.73 -41.58 55.14
N GLN A 5 -30.43 -41.33 55.37
CA GLN A 5 -29.95 -41.21 56.75
C GLN A 5 -30.11 -39.76 57.25
N PRO A 6 -30.77 -39.52 58.40
CA PRO A 6 -30.86 -38.21 59.01
C PRO A 6 -29.47 -37.80 59.52
N VAL A 7 -28.95 -36.69 59.00
CA VAL A 7 -27.61 -36.18 59.33
C VAL A 7 -27.71 -35.35 60.61
N GLU A 8 -27.28 -35.90 61.75
CA GLU A 8 -27.33 -35.23 63.07
C GLU A 8 -26.19 -34.22 63.30
N LYS A 9 -25.12 -34.27 62.49
CA LYS A 9 -24.06 -33.24 62.44
C LYS A 9 -23.62 -33.01 61.00
N LEU A 10 -23.78 -31.77 60.54
CA LEU A 10 -23.26 -31.30 59.26
C LEU A 10 -21.73 -31.17 59.36
N ASP A 11 -21.03 -32.21 58.89
CA ASP A 11 -19.59 -32.13 58.69
C ASP A 11 -19.29 -31.12 57.58
N LYS A 12 -18.56 -30.06 57.93
CA LYS A 12 -18.17 -28.99 56.98
C LYS A 12 -17.50 -29.56 55.72
N THR A 13 -16.68 -30.59 55.88
CA THR A 13 -15.99 -31.29 54.79
C THR A 13 -16.97 -31.97 53.81
N LEU A 14 -18.10 -32.46 54.30
CA LEU A 14 -19.12 -33.14 53.50
C LEU A 14 -19.94 -32.12 52.70
N ILE A 15 -20.21 -30.95 53.28
CA ILE A 15 -20.79 -29.80 52.57
C ILE A 15 -19.83 -29.31 51.48
N ASP A 16 -18.55 -29.09 51.82
CA ASP A 16 -17.53 -28.62 50.88
C ASP A 16 -17.38 -29.61 49.70
N HIS A 17 -17.48 -30.92 49.96
CA HIS A 17 -17.46 -31.93 48.91
C HIS A 17 -18.69 -31.84 47.97
N HIS A 18 -19.90 -31.65 48.51
CA HIS A 18 -21.10 -31.49 47.69
C HIS A 18 -21.11 -30.18 46.91
N ILE A 19 -20.60 -29.09 47.49
CA ILE A 19 -20.40 -27.83 46.78
C ILE A 19 -19.42 -28.04 45.62
N ALA A 20 -18.30 -28.72 45.85
CA ALA A 20 -17.35 -29.03 44.78
C ALA A 20 -17.95 -29.91 43.67
N GLU A 21 -18.81 -30.88 44.01
CA GLU A 21 -19.52 -31.71 43.00
C GLU A 21 -20.51 -30.86 42.17
N LEU A 22 -21.22 -29.92 42.81
CA LEU A 22 -22.11 -28.97 42.12
C LEU A 22 -21.33 -28.00 41.23
N ASP A 23 -20.26 -27.40 41.75
CA ASP A 23 -19.38 -26.49 41.00
C ASP A 23 -18.79 -27.19 39.78
N PHE A 24 -18.42 -28.47 39.90
CA PHE A 24 -17.95 -29.28 38.78
C PHE A 24 -19.04 -29.50 37.72
N GLN A 25 -20.27 -29.80 38.14
CA GLN A 25 -21.39 -29.97 37.21
C GLN A 25 -21.75 -28.67 36.49
N ILE A 26 -21.77 -27.55 37.21
CA ILE A 26 -22.02 -26.22 36.64
C ILE A 26 -20.89 -25.84 35.68
N SER A 27 -19.62 -26.06 36.07
CA SER A 27 -18.46 -25.75 35.24
C SER A 27 -18.51 -26.51 33.91
N ARG A 28 -18.83 -27.81 33.93
CA ARG A 28 -18.96 -28.61 32.71
C ARG A 28 -20.09 -28.11 31.79
N GLN A 29 -21.22 -27.70 32.37
CA GLN A 29 -22.31 -27.15 31.58
C GLN A 29 -21.93 -25.78 30.98
N LEU A 30 -21.23 -24.95 31.75
CA LEU A 30 -20.76 -23.63 31.30
C LEU A 30 -19.69 -23.77 30.20
N ASP A 31 -18.77 -24.72 30.32
CA ASP A 31 -17.80 -25.09 29.28
C ASP A 31 -18.50 -25.39 27.96
N ALA A 32 -19.56 -26.21 28.00
CA ALA A 32 -20.32 -26.57 26.80
C ALA A 32 -21.00 -25.36 26.13
N VAL A 33 -21.44 -24.37 26.92
CA VAL A 33 -22.04 -23.14 26.39
C VAL A 33 -20.96 -22.20 25.84
N MET A 34 -19.87 -21.98 26.58
CA MET A 34 -18.82 -21.03 26.18
C MET A 34 -17.95 -21.54 25.05
N HIS A 35 -17.73 -22.86 24.93
CA HIS A 35 -16.99 -23.46 23.83
C HIS A 35 -17.88 -23.74 22.61
N HIS A 36 -19.16 -23.35 22.65
CA HIS A 36 -20.02 -23.42 21.47
C HIS A 36 -19.57 -22.41 20.41
N GLN A 37 -19.44 -22.86 19.15
CA GLN A 37 -18.87 -22.06 18.06
C GLN A 37 -19.57 -20.70 17.86
N GLU A 38 -20.90 -20.67 17.92
CA GLU A 38 -21.67 -19.42 17.78
C GLU A 38 -21.41 -18.43 18.93
N PHE A 39 -21.26 -18.93 20.16
CA PHE A 39 -20.96 -18.07 21.31
C PHE A 39 -19.54 -17.53 21.22
N GLN A 40 -18.57 -18.37 20.88
CA GLN A 40 -17.17 -17.94 20.71
C GLN A 40 -17.01 -16.91 19.58
N LYS A 41 -17.76 -17.02 18.48
CA LYS A 41 -17.75 -16.01 17.41
C LYS A 41 -18.20 -14.64 17.94
N VAL A 42 -19.30 -14.59 18.68
CA VAL A 42 -19.82 -13.35 19.25
C VAL A 42 -18.89 -12.83 20.36
N GLU A 43 -18.41 -13.70 21.24
CA GLU A 43 -17.50 -13.34 22.33
C GLU A 43 -16.18 -12.79 21.78
N SER A 44 -15.59 -13.43 20.77
CA SER A 44 -14.32 -12.99 20.17
C SER A 44 -14.45 -11.64 19.47
N LEU A 45 -15.57 -11.39 18.81
CA LEU A 45 -15.87 -10.09 18.19
C LEU A 45 -15.92 -8.97 19.24
N TRP A 46 -16.76 -9.15 20.26
CA TRP A 46 -16.98 -8.13 21.28
C TRP A 46 -15.76 -7.95 22.19
N ARG A 47 -15.02 -9.01 22.50
CA ARG A 47 -13.77 -8.90 23.27
C ARG A 47 -12.67 -8.23 22.47
N GLY A 48 -12.53 -8.54 21.18
CA GLY A 48 -11.59 -7.85 20.30
C GLY A 48 -11.90 -6.35 20.20
N LEU A 49 -13.18 -6.00 20.03
CA LEU A 49 -13.63 -4.61 20.05
C LEU A 49 -13.37 -3.95 21.41
N LYS A 50 -13.66 -4.65 22.53
CA LYS A 50 -13.39 -4.16 23.88
C LYS A 50 -11.90 -3.85 24.09
N GLN A 51 -11.01 -4.71 23.61
CA GLN A 51 -9.56 -4.48 23.67
C GLN A 51 -9.15 -3.22 22.88
N LEU A 52 -9.73 -3.00 21.69
CA LEU A 52 -9.49 -1.78 20.92
C LEU A 52 -9.97 -0.54 21.67
N VAL A 53 -11.17 -0.58 22.24
CA VAL A 53 -11.75 0.55 23.00
C VAL A 53 -10.93 0.84 24.26
N ASP A 54 -10.53 -0.18 25.01
CA ASP A 54 -9.78 -0.01 26.26
C ASP A 54 -8.35 0.49 26.03
N SER A 55 -7.76 0.16 24.89
CA SER A 55 -6.41 0.62 24.53
C SER A 55 -6.38 2.01 23.90
N THR A 56 -7.55 2.60 23.59
CA THR A 56 -7.67 3.89 22.91
C THR A 56 -7.94 5.03 23.89
N ASP A 57 -7.11 6.07 23.85
CA ASP A 57 -7.37 7.32 24.59
C ASP A 57 -8.25 8.27 23.77
N TYR A 58 -9.56 8.22 24.01
CA TYR A 58 -10.55 9.05 23.32
C TYR A 58 -10.45 10.55 23.62
N ARG A 59 -9.60 10.98 24.57
CA ARG A 59 -9.36 12.41 24.80
C ARG A 59 -8.55 13.05 23.68
N GLN A 60 -7.88 12.25 22.87
CA GLN A 60 -6.95 12.70 21.84
C GLN A 60 -7.53 12.51 20.43
N ASN A 61 -8.51 13.34 20.04
CA ASN A 61 -9.06 13.45 18.67
C ASN A 61 -9.23 12.13 17.88
N VAL A 62 -9.60 11.05 18.57
CA VAL A 62 -9.89 9.74 17.97
C VAL A 62 -11.34 9.43 18.22
N LYS A 63 -12.03 8.96 17.17
CA LYS A 63 -13.40 8.47 17.23
C LYS A 63 -13.46 7.07 16.65
N THR A 64 -14.30 6.24 17.24
CA THR A 64 -14.56 4.87 16.79
C THR A 64 -16.03 4.74 16.50
N GLU A 65 -16.38 4.46 15.25
CA GLU A 65 -17.75 4.18 14.83
C GLU A 65 -17.92 2.68 14.61
N ILE A 66 -19.10 2.17 14.97
CA ILE A 66 -19.41 0.75 14.90
C ILE A 66 -20.54 0.58 13.89
N LEU A 67 -20.28 -0.22 12.86
CA LEU A 67 -21.25 -0.63 11.87
C LEU A 67 -21.46 -2.14 12.01
N ASP A 68 -22.66 -2.55 12.41
CA ASP A 68 -23.04 -3.96 12.50
C ASP A 68 -23.54 -4.45 11.15
N VAL A 69 -22.71 -5.25 10.48
CA VAL A 69 -22.98 -5.84 9.18
C VAL A 69 -22.39 -7.24 9.20
N SER A 70 -23.11 -8.23 8.66
CA SER A 70 -22.55 -9.55 8.43
C SER A 70 -21.77 -9.58 7.11
N LYS A 71 -20.80 -10.48 7.00
CA LYS A 71 -20.02 -10.64 5.76
C LYS A 71 -20.91 -11.02 4.56
N GLU A 72 -21.96 -11.80 4.80
CA GLU A 72 -22.91 -12.20 3.76
C GLU A 72 -23.82 -11.05 3.33
N ASP A 73 -24.30 -10.23 4.28
CA ASP A 73 -25.11 -9.07 3.95
C ASP A 73 -24.31 -8.03 3.17
N LEU A 74 -23.04 -7.82 3.53
CA LEU A 74 -22.14 -6.96 2.77
C LEU A 74 -21.91 -7.48 1.35
N ARG A 75 -21.80 -8.81 1.19
CA ARG A 75 -21.67 -9.44 -0.13
C ARG A 75 -22.94 -9.23 -0.95
N GLN A 76 -24.10 -9.47 -0.34
CA GLN A 76 -25.40 -9.30 -1.00
C GLN A 76 -25.63 -7.84 -1.42
N ASP A 77 -25.28 -6.86 -0.58
CA ASP A 77 -25.36 -5.43 -0.90
C ASP A 77 -24.57 -5.06 -2.17
N PHE A 78 -23.36 -5.61 -2.33
CA PHE A 78 -22.58 -5.41 -3.56
C PHE A 78 -23.10 -6.16 -4.77
N GLU A 79 -23.82 -7.26 -4.60
CA GLU A 79 -24.45 -8.03 -5.69
C GLU A 79 -25.76 -7.36 -6.15
N ASP A 80 -26.51 -6.76 -5.21
CA ASP A 80 -27.77 -6.06 -5.48
C ASP A 80 -27.53 -4.67 -6.09
N ALA A 81 -26.44 -4.00 -5.73
CA ALA A 81 -26.10 -2.69 -6.28
C ALA A 81 -25.62 -2.79 -7.74
N PRO A 82 -26.26 -2.10 -8.70
CA PRO A 82 -25.85 -2.14 -10.11
C PRO A 82 -24.50 -1.43 -10.34
N GLU A 83 -24.20 -0.43 -9.52
CA GLU A 83 -22.95 0.31 -9.51
C GLU A 83 -22.40 0.43 -8.08
N LEU A 84 -21.08 0.43 -7.96
CA LEU A 84 -20.39 0.51 -6.66
C LEU A 84 -20.76 1.77 -5.85
N ILE A 85 -21.04 2.89 -6.52
CA ILE A 85 -21.41 4.17 -5.91
C ILE A 85 -22.76 4.06 -5.19
N GLN A 86 -23.61 3.12 -5.57
CA GLN A 86 -24.93 2.89 -5.00
C GLN A 86 -24.92 1.85 -3.86
N SER A 87 -23.77 1.24 -3.57
CA SER A 87 -23.65 0.29 -2.46
C SER A 87 -23.79 0.98 -1.09
N GLY A 88 -24.32 0.25 -0.11
CA GLY A 88 -24.49 0.74 1.26
C GLY A 88 -23.15 1.13 1.91
N LEU A 89 -22.09 0.35 1.69
CA LEU A 89 -20.77 0.69 2.23
C LEU A 89 -20.24 2.02 1.64
N TYR A 90 -20.42 2.25 0.34
CA TYR A 90 -20.03 3.51 -0.30
C TYR A 90 -20.84 4.68 0.25
N TRP A 91 -22.14 4.47 0.51
CA TRP A 91 -22.98 5.50 1.11
C TRP A 91 -22.48 5.90 2.51
N HIS A 92 -22.27 4.93 3.41
CA HIS A 92 -21.81 5.20 4.78
C HIS A 92 -20.44 5.86 4.84
N THR A 93 -19.54 5.49 3.94
CA THR A 93 -18.13 5.89 4.04
C THR A 93 -17.79 7.11 3.19
N TYR A 94 -18.23 7.13 1.94
CA TYR A 94 -17.92 8.20 1.01
C TYR A 94 -18.99 9.29 1.04
N THR A 95 -20.27 8.93 0.91
CA THR A 95 -21.34 9.92 0.71
C THR A 95 -21.68 10.64 2.01
N ALA A 96 -21.93 9.91 3.09
CA ALA A 96 -22.33 10.47 4.38
C ALA A 96 -21.20 11.28 5.04
N GLU A 97 -19.94 10.86 4.87
CA GLU A 97 -18.80 11.49 5.54
C GLU A 97 -17.90 12.28 4.58
N TYR A 98 -17.16 11.60 3.71
CA TYR A 98 -16.12 12.23 2.89
C TYR A 98 -16.64 13.33 1.95
N ASP A 99 -17.80 13.11 1.30
CA ASP A 99 -18.36 14.04 0.34
C ASP A 99 -19.33 15.07 0.96
N THR A 100 -19.90 14.77 2.13
CA THR A 100 -20.82 15.68 2.82
C THR A 100 -20.07 16.85 3.48
N PRO A 101 -20.52 18.11 3.30
CA PRO A 101 -19.95 19.26 4.00
C PRO A 101 -20.10 19.13 5.53
N GLY A 102 -19.00 19.28 6.26
CA GLY A 102 -18.97 19.10 7.72
C GLY A 102 -18.88 17.65 8.20
N GLY A 103 -18.85 16.68 7.29
CA GLY A 103 -18.57 15.28 7.61
C GLY A 103 -17.11 15.05 8.01
N GLU A 104 -16.86 13.98 8.75
CA GLU A 104 -15.53 13.62 9.25
C GLU A 104 -15.00 12.41 8.48
N PRO A 105 -13.95 12.57 7.66
CA PRO A 105 -13.50 11.50 6.79
C PRO A 105 -12.96 10.30 7.57
N ILE A 106 -13.50 9.11 7.27
CA ILE A 106 -13.12 7.86 7.90
C ILE A 106 -11.67 7.53 7.55
N GLY A 107 -10.82 7.39 8.58
CA GLY A 107 -9.39 7.13 8.40
C GLY A 107 -9.06 5.71 7.93
N SER A 108 -9.79 4.72 8.43
CA SER A 108 -9.58 3.30 8.11
C SER A 108 -10.79 2.47 8.52
N VAL A 109 -11.07 1.39 7.80
CA VAL A 109 -12.07 0.38 8.21
C VAL A 109 -11.37 -0.81 8.80
N ILE A 110 -11.81 -1.23 9.98
CA ILE A 110 -11.32 -2.44 10.65
C ILE A 110 -12.44 -3.47 10.64
N SER A 111 -12.18 -4.62 10.06
CA SER A 111 -13.11 -5.75 10.06
C SER A 111 -12.52 -6.92 10.83
N SER A 112 -13.40 -7.69 11.46
CA SER A 112 -13.09 -8.99 12.04
C SER A 112 -13.33 -10.14 11.05
N TYR A 113 -13.62 -9.83 9.79
CA TYR A 113 -13.91 -10.84 8.78
C TYR A 113 -12.66 -11.66 8.48
N GLU A 114 -12.90 -12.96 8.37
CA GLU A 114 -11.92 -13.91 7.89
C GLU A 114 -12.18 -14.17 6.41
N PHE A 115 -11.21 -13.79 5.57
CA PHE A 115 -11.26 -14.01 4.13
C PHE A 115 -10.57 -15.33 3.77
N ASP A 116 -11.14 -16.01 2.78
CA ASP A 116 -10.63 -17.24 2.17
C ASP A 116 -10.20 -17.01 0.71
N ALA A 117 -9.67 -18.06 0.08
CA ALA A 117 -9.25 -18.03 -1.32
C ALA A 117 -10.42 -18.27 -2.30
N SER A 118 -11.66 -18.32 -1.80
CA SER A 118 -12.82 -18.57 -2.64
C SER A 118 -13.02 -17.43 -3.65
N PRO A 119 -13.59 -17.74 -4.82
CA PRO A 119 -13.99 -16.73 -5.77
C PRO A 119 -14.89 -15.60 -5.22
N GLN A 120 -15.74 -15.93 -4.24
CA GLN A 120 -16.70 -14.99 -3.65
C GLN A 120 -15.98 -13.97 -2.77
N ASP A 121 -15.08 -14.44 -1.90
CA ASP A 121 -14.29 -13.57 -1.03
C ASP A 121 -13.32 -12.68 -1.81
N VAL A 122 -12.68 -13.21 -2.86
CA VAL A 122 -11.80 -12.39 -3.71
C VAL A 122 -12.60 -11.34 -4.49
N ALA A 123 -13.85 -11.64 -4.88
CA ALA A 123 -14.74 -10.66 -5.50
C ALA A 123 -15.18 -9.59 -4.49
N LEU A 124 -15.52 -9.98 -3.27
CA LEU A 124 -15.85 -9.07 -2.18
C LEU A 124 -14.68 -8.13 -1.86
N LEU A 125 -13.46 -8.66 -1.71
CA LEU A 125 -12.24 -7.87 -1.50
C LEU A 125 -11.99 -6.87 -2.64
N ARG A 126 -12.28 -7.26 -3.89
CA ARG A 126 -12.17 -6.36 -5.05
C ARG A 126 -13.19 -5.22 -5.03
N ASN A 127 -14.41 -5.47 -4.55
CA ASN A 127 -15.40 -4.41 -4.40
C ASN A 127 -15.05 -3.47 -3.23
N ILE A 128 -14.66 -4.05 -2.08
CA ILE A 128 -14.18 -3.28 -0.93
C ILE A 128 -12.95 -2.44 -1.30
N SER A 129 -12.00 -2.96 -2.08
CA SER A 129 -10.80 -2.21 -2.46
C SER A 129 -11.13 -0.99 -3.30
N LYS A 130 -12.14 -1.07 -4.18
CA LYS A 130 -12.61 0.06 -4.98
C LYS A 130 -13.27 1.14 -4.13
N VAL A 131 -14.13 0.75 -3.18
CA VAL A 131 -14.73 1.71 -2.22
C VAL A 131 -13.63 2.37 -1.38
N SER A 132 -12.70 1.56 -0.88
CA SER A 132 -11.55 1.99 -0.07
C SER A 132 -10.65 2.97 -0.82
N ALA A 133 -10.41 2.72 -2.11
CA ALA A 133 -9.64 3.60 -2.97
C ALA A 133 -10.34 4.93 -3.25
N ALA A 134 -11.67 4.92 -3.44
CA ALA A 134 -12.45 6.13 -3.70
C ALA A 134 -12.52 7.07 -2.49
N ALA A 135 -12.67 6.51 -1.28
CA ALA A 135 -12.75 7.26 -0.04
C ALA A 135 -11.39 7.50 0.65
N HIS A 136 -10.29 7.01 0.05
CA HIS A 136 -8.96 7.01 0.64
C HIS A 136 -8.96 6.46 2.08
N MET A 137 -9.52 5.26 2.27
CA MET A 137 -9.63 4.62 3.57
C MET A 137 -9.12 3.19 3.48
N PRO A 138 -7.93 2.87 4.01
CA PRO A 138 -7.46 1.51 4.00
C PRO A 138 -8.39 0.59 4.80
N PHE A 139 -8.69 -0.58 4.24
CA PHE A 139 -9.50 -1.61 4.85
C PHE A 139 -8.59 -2.72 5.40
N ILE A 140 -8.72 -3.01 6.68
CA ILE A 140 -7.98 -4.06 7.38
C ILE A 140 -8.93 -5.22 7.67
N GLY A 141 -8.60 -6.40 7.14
CA GLY A 141 -9.29 -7.66 7.41
C GLY A 141 -8.32 -8.73 7.88
N SER A 142 -8.83 -9.92 8.18
CA SER A 142 -8.01 -11.06 8.61
C SER A 142 -8.10 -12.24 7.65
N VAL A 143 -7.08 -13.10 7.69
CA VAL A 143 -6.99 -14.29 6.86
C VAL A 143 -6.85 -15.52 7.73
N GLY A 144 -7.65 -16.54 7.40
CA GLY A 144 -7.71 -17.79 8.13
C GLY A 144 -6.92 -18.94 7.51
N PRO A 145 -6.90 -20.11 8.17
CA PRO A 145 -6.27 -21.31 7.62
C PRO A 145 -6.95 -21.77 6.32
N LYS A 146 -8.27 -21.58 6.19
CA LYS A 146 -9.05 -21.90 4.99
C LYS A 146 -8.58 -21.17 3.74
N PHE A 147 -8.03 -19.97 3.89
CA PHE A 147 -7.43 -19.24 2.78
C PHE A 147 -6.27 -20.02 2.16
N PHE A 148 -5.49 -20.70 3.00
CA PHE A 148 -4.38 -21.54 2.57
C PHE A 148 -4.85 -22.96 2.20
N LEU A 149 -6.15 -23.24 2.10
CA LEU A 149 -6.71 -24.58 1.88
C LEU A 149 -6.29 -25.58 2.98
N LYS A 150 -6.17 -25.08 4.22
CA LYS A 150 -5.80 -25.82 5.43
C LYS A 150 -6.88 -25.70 6.48
N ASP A 151 -6.94 -26.70 7.37
CA ASP A 151 -7.91 -26.70 8.48
C ASP A 151 -7.36 -25.96 9.71
N SER A 152 -6.04 -26.02 9.92
CA SER A 152 -5.37 -25.41 11.07
C SER A 152 -4.24 -24.45 10.67
N MET A 153 -4.00 -23.45 11.52
CA MET A 153 -2.91 -22.49 11.31
C MET A 153 -1.51 -23.11 11.54
N GLU A 154 -1.44 -24.21 12.31
CA GLU A 154 -0.21 -25.00 12.48
C GLU A 154 0.23 -25.66 11.16
N GLU A 155 -0.72 -26.16 10.37
CA GLU A 155 -0.44 -26.69 9.03
C GLU A 155 0.02 -25.62 8.05
N VAL A 156 -0.49 -24.39 8.19
CA VAL A 156 -0.05 -23.25 7.37
C VAL A 156 1.42 -22.95 7.65
N ALA A 157 1.84 -22.94 8.91
CA ALA A 157 3.24 -22.76 9.28
C ALA A 157 4.13 -23.93 8.82
N ALA A 158 3.57 -25.14 8.68
CA ALA A 158 4.29 -26.32 8.19
C ALA A 158 4.55 -26.33 6.67
N ILE A 159 3.93 -25.42 5.89
CA ILE A 159 4.14 -25.32 4.44
C ILE A 159 5.58 -24.91 4.16
N LYS A 160 6.42 -25.81 3.62
CA LYS A 160 7.86 -25.54 3.40
C LYS A 160 8.14 -24.35 2.49
N ASP A 161 7.44 -24.23 1.37
CA ASP A 161 7.64 -23.17 0.37
C ASP A 161 6.30 -22.53 0.03
N ILE A 162 6.09 -21.33 0.58
CA ILE A 162 4.84 -20.58 0.41
C ILE A 162 4.80 -19.92 -0.97
N GLY A 163 5.95 -19.51 -1.53
CA GLY A 163 6.02 -18.90 -2.85
C GLY A 163 5.48 -19.82 -3.94
N ASN A 164 5.96 -21.07 -3.96
CA ASN A 164 5.46 -22.10 -4.88
C ASN A 164 4.04 -22.58 -4.53
N TYR A 165 3.64 -22.52 -3.24
CA TYR A 165 2.29 -22.86 -2.82
C TYR A 165 1.22 -21.96 -3.47
N PHE A 166 1.52 -20.66 -3.55
CA PHE A 166 0.66 -19.69 -4.20
C PHE A 166 0.70 -19.77 -5.73
N ASP A 167 1.59 -20.58 -6.32
CA ASP A 167 1.64 -20.78 -7.77
C ASP A 167 0.58 -21.73 -8.32
N ARG A 168 -0.18 -22.38 -7.45
CA ARG A 168 -1.27 -23.28 -7.83
C ARG A 168 -2.46 -22.54 -8.47
N ALA A 169 -3.29 -23.29 -9.18
CA ALA A 169 -4.40 -22.75 -9.97
C ALA A 169 -5.52 -22.12 -9.13
N GLU A 170 -5.69 -22.59 -7.89
CA GLU A 170 -6.68 -22.12 -6.94
C GLU A 170 -6.49 -20.61 -6.62
N TYR A 171 -5.24 -20.12 -6.67
CA TYR A 171 -4.92 -18.72 -6.38
C TYR A 171 -4.88 -17.81 -7.62
N ILE A 172 -5.33 -18.26 -8.80
CA ILE A 172 -5.33 -17.42 -10.01
C ILE A 172 -6.16 -16.14 -9.78
N LYS A 173 -7.33 -16.25 -9.15
CA LYS A 173 -8.17 -15.08 -8.85
C LYS A 173 -7.48 -14.15 -7.84
N TRP A 174 -6.86 -14.71 -6.80
CA TRP A 174 -6.10 -13.96 -5.81
C TRP A 174 -4.95 -13.18 -6.46
N LYS A 175 -4.14 -13.81 -7.31
CA LYS A 175 -3.08 -13.15 -8.07
C LYS A 175 -3.63 -12.01 -8.93
N SER A 176 -4.69 -12.27 -9.68
CA SER A 176 -5.32 -11.24 -10.52
C SER A 176 -5.81 -10.04 -9.70
N PHE A 177 -6.24 -10.26 -8.45
CA PHE A 177 -6.62 -9.18 -7.54
C PHE A 177 -5.39 -8.41 -7.04
N ARG A 178 -4.30 -9.08 -6.68
CA ARG A 178 -3.06 -8.43 -6.24
C ARG A 178 -2.39 -7.57 -7.31
N ASP A 179 -2.59 -7.90 -8.58
CA ASP A 179 -2.10 -7.11 -9.71
C ASP A 179 -2.94 -5.83 -9.96
N THR A 180 -4.11 -5.70 -9.32
CA THR A 180 -4.92 -4.48 -9.41
C THR A 180 -4.36 -3.33 -8.59
N ASP A 181 -4.61 -2.11 -9.05
CA ASP A 181 -4.10 -0.91 -8.40
C ASP A 181 -4.79 -0.62 -7.05
N ASP A 182 -6.08 -0.95 -6.96
CA ASP A 182 -6.93 -0.72 -5.79
C ASP A 182 -6.55 -1.61 -4.60
N ALA A 183 -5.90 -2.76 -4.84
CA ALA A 183 -5.48 -3.70 -3.81
C ALA A 183 -4.50 -3.09 -2.78
N ARG A 184 -3.91 -1.92 -3.09
CA ARG A 184 -3.04 -1.17 -2.19
C ARG A 184 -3.73 -0.71 -0.90
N TYR A 185 -5.06 -0.57 -0.94
CA TYR A 185 -5.85 -0.14 0.22
C TYR A 185 -6.28 -1.30 1.11
N ILE A 186 -5.98 -2.56 0.75
CA ILE A 186 -6.35 -3.73 1.53
C ILE A 186 -5.14 -4.22 2.34
N GLY A 187 -5.33 -4.34 3.65
CA GLY A 187 -4.41 -5.02 4.57
C GLY A 187 -5.03 -6.29 5.12
N LEU A 188 -4.32 -7.40 5.05
CA LEU A 188 -4.80 -8.70 5.53
C LEU A 188 -3.89 -9.23 6.63
N VAL A 189 -4.38 -9.28 7.87
CA VAL A 189 -3.62 -9.71 9.04
C VAL A 189 -3.79 -11.19 9.34
N MET A 190 -2.74 -11.79 9.90
CA MET A 190 -2.71 -13.19 10.35
C MET A 190 -1.58 -13.37 11.39
N PRO A 191 -1.59 -14.41 12.25
CA PRO A 191 -2.72 -15.24 12.66
C PRO A 191 -3.59 -14.54 13.71
N ARG A 192 -4.58 -15.24 14.29
CA ARG A 192 -5.39 -14.69 15.40
C ARG A 192 -4.58 -14.63 16.71
N VAL A 193 -5.09 -13.84 17.67
CA VAL A 193 -4.48 -13.63 18.99
C VAL A 193 -5.42 -14.02 20.12
N LEU A 194 -4.85 -14.45 21.24
CA LEU A 194 -5.62 -14.86 22.40
C LEU A 194 -6.33 -13.65 23.03
N GLY A 195 -7.67 -13.70 23.07
CA GLY A 195 -8.49 -12.60 23.58
C GLY A 195 -8.66 -12.58 25.10
N ARG A 196 -8.57 -13.75 25.75
CA ARG A 196 -8.64 -13.86 27.21
C ARG A 196 -7.87 -15.06 27.75
N LEU A 197 -7.51 -15.00 29.02
CA LEU A 197 -7.08 -16.18 29.77
C LEU A 197 -8.28 -17.09 30.07
N PRO A 198 -8.08 -18.42 30.06
CA PRO A 198 -9.04 -19.36 30.61
C PRO A 198 -9.35 -19.04 32.07
N TYR A 199 -10.61 -19.23 32.47
CA TYR A 199 -11.00 -19.00 33.86
C TYR A 199 -10.49 -20.12 34.77
N GLY A 200 -10.03 -19.73 35.95
CA GLY A 200 -9.50 -20.65 36.94
C GLY A 200 -9.06 -19.92 38.21
N PRO A 201 -8.92 -20.63 39.34
CA PRO A 201 -8.51 -20.03 40.61
C PRO A 201 -7.12 -19.41 40.52
N ASP A 202 -6.21 -20.01 39.74
CA ASP A 202 -4.83 -19.56 39.58
C ASP A 202 -4.67 -18.45 38.51
N THR A 203 -5.66 -18.29 37.62
CA THR A 203 -5.63 -17.33 36.51
C THR A 203 -6.57 -16.16 36.79
N VAL A 204 -7.84 -16.29 36.41
CA VAL A 204 -8.89 -15.29 36.57
C VAL A 204 -10.03 -15.94 37.36
N PRO A 205 -10.11 -15.71 38.69
CA PRO A 205 -11.13 -16.34 39.52
C PRO A 205 -12.50 -15.68 39.30
N VAL A 206 -13.54 -16.51 39.36
CA VAL A 206 -14.94 -16.06 39.34
C VAL A 206 -15.43 -15.88 40.78
N ARG A 207 -16.19 -14.81 41.05
CA ARG A 207 -16.65 -14.47 42.41
C ARG A 207 -17.77 -15.37 42.94
N SER A 208 -18.63 -15.87 42.05
CA SER A 208 -19.88 -16.54 42.43
C SER A 208 -19.71 -18.01 42.79
N PHE A 209 -18.82 -18.72 42.10
CA PHE A 209 -18.53 -20.15 42.30
C PHE A 209 -17.14 -20.47 41.77
N ASN A 210 -16.57 -21.63 42.16
CA ASN A 210 -15.25 -22.02 41.72
C ASN A 210 -15.29 -22.60 40.30
N TYR A 211 -15.25 -21.70 39.32
CA TYR A 211 -15.24 -22.07 37.93
C TYR A 211 -13.83 -22.37 37.43
N VAL A 212 -13.63 -23.59 36.92
CA VAL A 212 -12.37 -24.05 36.30
C VAL A 212 -12.68 -24.46 34.87
N GLU A 213 -12.24 -23.64 33.91
CA GLU A 213 -12.47 -23.90 32.50
C GLU A 213 -11.57 -25.03 32.01
N GLN A 214 -12.16 -26.09 31.44
CA GLN A 214 -11.41 -27.27 31.01
C GLN A 214 -10.72 -27.08 29.65
N VAL A 215 -9.67 -26.24 29.62
CA VAL A 215 -8.83 -26.03 28.45
C VAL A 215 -7.50 -26.77 28.61
N LYS A 216 -7.32 -27.84 27.84
CA LYS A 216 -6.00 -28.49 27.72
C LYS A 216 -5.20 -27.75 26.67
N GLY A 217 -3.93 -27.43 26.93
CA GLY A 217 -3.05 -26.73 25.99
C GLY A 217 -3.09 -27.22 24.51
N PRO A 218 -3.19 -28.53 24.24
CA PRO A 218 -3.34 -29.06 22.88
C PRO A 218 -4.68 -28.74 22.18
N ASP A 219 -5.76 -28.54 22.93
CA ASP A 219 -7.10 -28.29 22.38
C ASP A 219 -7.22 -26.82 21.97
N HIS A 220 -6.68 -26.49 20.79
CA HIS A 220 -6.53 -25.13 20.30
C HIS A 220 -7.87 -24.36 20.21
N GLU A 221 -8.93 -25.04 19.76
CA GLU A 221 -10.25 -24.43 19.49
C GLU A 221 -11.01 -24.01 20.75
N LYS A 222 -10.65 -24.54 21.92
CA LYS A 222 -11.29 -24.16 23.19
C LYS A 222 -10.85 -22.78 23.68
N TYR A 223 -9.70 -22.30 23.23
CA TYR A 223 -9.23 -20.95 23.54
C TYR A 223 -10.04 -19.92 22.75
N LEU A 224 -10.27 -18.75 23.36
CA LEU A 224 -10.94 -17.65 22.70
C LEU A 224 -9.95 -16.87 21.82
N TRP A 225 -9.94 -17.18 20.53
CA TRP A 225 -9.14 -16.47 19.54
C TRP A 225 -9.89 -15.25 19.00
N THR A 226 -9.21 -14.10 19.00
CA THR A 226 -9.70 -12.82 18.51
C THR A 226 -8.92 -12.41 17.27
N SER A 227 -9.58 -11.72 16.35
CA SER A 227 -8.90 -11.26 15.14
C SER A 227 -7.78 -10.28 15.48
N ALA A 228 -6.60 -10.49 14.88
CA ALA A 228 -5.47 -9.58 15.05
C ALA A 228 -5.70 -8.20 14.43
N SER A 229 -6.81 -7.99 13.69
CA SER A 229 -7.13 -6.71 13.07
C SER A 229 -7.38 -5.63 14.12
N PHE A 230 -7.99 -6.00 15.26
CA PHE A 230 -8.17 -5.11 16.42
C PHE A 230 -6.83 -4.73 17.06
N SER A 231 -5.91 -5.68 17.18
CA SER A 231 -4.55 -5.41 17.69
C SER A 231 -3.76 -4.50 16.75
N PHE A 232 -3.90 -4.70 15.44
CA PHE A 232 -3.30 -3.81 14.43
C PHE A 232 -3.89 -2.40 14.48
N ALA A 233 -5.23 -2.30 14.60
CA ALA A 233 -5.93 -1.02 14.79
C ALA A 233 -5.48 -0.28 16.05
N SER A 234 -5.26 -1.01 17.15
CA SER A 234 -4.75 -0.43 18.40
C SER A 234 -3.37 0.22 18.20
N ASN A 235 -2.50 -0.40 17.39
CA ASN A 235 -1.22 0.19 17.02
C ASN A 235 -1.36 1.41 16.11
N MET A 236 -2.33 1.40 15.18
CA MET A 236 -2.63 2.57 14.34
C MET A 236 -3.07 3.77 15.18
N VAL A 237 -3.99 3.55 16.13
CA VAL A 237 -4.47 4.58 17.05
C VAL A 237 -3.33 5.13 17.91
N LYS A 238 -2.50 4.26 18.49
CA LYS A 238 -1.31 4.68 19.25
C LYS A 238 -0.33 5.51 18.41
N SER A 239 -0.14 5.13 17.15
CA SER A 239 0.71 5.87 16.21
C SER A 239 0.16 7.28 15.96
N PHE A 240 -1.15 7.39 15.75
CA PHE A 240 -1.83 8.67 15.55
C PHE A 240 -1.76 9.57 16.79
N ILE A 241 -1.99 9.02 17.97
CA ILE A 241 -1.89 9.75 19.25
C ILE A 241 -0.48 10.31 19.45
N ASN A 242 0.55 9.49 19.25
CA ASN A 242 1.92 9.90 19.54
C ASN A 242 2.49 10.88 18.51
N ASN A 243 2.17 10.70 17.23
CA ASN A 243 2.83 11.41 16.13
C ASN A 243 1.91 12.33 15.32
N GLY A 244 0.59 12.27 15.53
CA GLY A 244 -0.42 12.86 14.65
C GLY A 244 -0.66 12.07 13.35
N TRP A 245 0.13 11.02 13.08
CA TRP A 245 0.12 10.26 11.83
C TRP A 245 0.24 8.75 12.05
N CYS A 246 -0.48 7.96 11.25
CA CYS A 246 -0.45 6.50 11.29
C CYS A 246 0.70 5.88 10.47
N VAL A 247 1.95 6.31 10.71
CA VAL A 247 3.13 5.82 9.96
C VAL A 247 3.92 4.79 10.77
N GLN A 248 4.04 4.99 12.08
CA GLN A 248 4.76 4.12 12.99
C GLN A 248 3.86 2.99 13.49
N ILE A 249 3.63 2.00 12.63
CA ILE A 249 2.74 0.86 12.89
C ILE A 249 3.45 -0.49 12.70
N ARG A 250 4.78 -0.46 12.57
CA ARG A 250 5.60 -1.64 12.26
C ARG A 250 6.91 -1.63 13.06
N GLY A 251 7.45 -2.82 13.30
CA GLY A 251 8.70 -3.03 14.02
C GLY A 251 8.55 -2.90 15.54
N PRO A 252 9.42 -3.58 16.30
CA PRO A 252 9.24 -3.76 17.74
C PRO A 252 9.35 -2.47 18.55
N GLN A 253 10.18 -1.53 18.08
CA GLN A 253 10.38 -0.23 18.73
C GLN A 253 9.66 0.92 18.02
N ALA A 254 9.18 0.70 16.79
CA ALA A 254 8.56 1.72 15.94
C ALA A 254 7.03 1.59 15.88
N GLY A 255 6.42 1.20 17.02
CA GLY A 255 4.97 1.19 17.20
C GLY A 255 4.24 -0.07 16.72
N GLY A 256 4.94 -1.08 16.21
CA GLY A 256 4.36 -2.35 15.74
C GLY A 256 4.17 -3.42 16.83
N ALA A 257 4.62 -3.17 18.07
CA ALA A 257 4.53 -4.14 19.16
C ALA A 257 3.16 -4.12 19.86
N VAL A 258 2.50 -5.28 19.88
CA VAL A 258 1.29 -5.56 20.65
C VAL A 258 1.71 -6.10 22.01
N LYS A 259 1.59 -5.26 23.04
CA LYS A 259 1.97 -5.56 24.43
C LYS A 259 0.79 -6.16 25.21
N ASP A 260 1.10 -6.72 26.37
CA ASP A 260 0.14 -7.22 27.37
C ASP A 260 -0.76 -8.34 26.82
N LEU A 261 -0.17 -9.25 26.04
CA LEU A 261 -0.91 -10.40 25.53
C LEU A 261 -1.16 -11.43 26.65
N PRO A 262 -2.36 -12.02 26.73
CA PRO A 262 -2.65 -13.07 27.70
C PRO A 262 -1.73 -14.28 27.54
N ILE A 263 -1.00 -14.68 28.59
CA ILE A 263 -0.18 -15.90 28.60
C ILE A 263 -0.79 -16.92 29.57
N HIS A 264 -1.18 -18.09 29.05
CA HIS A 264 -1.67 -19.21 29.86
C HIS A 264 -0.55 -20.22 30.13
N LEU A 265 -0.32 -20.53 31.40
CA LEU A 265 0.58 -21.59 31.84
C LEU A 265 -0.25 -22.86 32.11
N TYR A 266 0.14 -23.98 31.53
CA TYR A 266 -0.53 -25.26 31.75
C TYR A 266 0.48 -26.37 32.01
N ASP A 267 0.09 -27.34 32.84
CA ASP A 267 0.92 -28.49 33.17
C ASP A 267 0.50 -29.73 32.38
N LEU A 268 1.48 -30.38 31.74
CA LEU A 268 1.34 -31.65 31.01
C LEU A 268 2.01 -32.83 31.75
N GLY A 269 2.39 -32.65 33.02
CA GLY A 269 3.12 -33.64 33.81
C GLY A 269 4.64 -33.67 33.58
N THR A 270 5.15 -32.81 32.69
CA THR A 270 6.59 -32.56 32.48
C THR A 270 7.04 -31.20 33.00
N GLY A 271 6.14 -30.47 33.68
CA GLY A 271 6.32 -29.11 34.16
C GLY A 271 5.41 -28.10 33.45
N ASN A 272 5.40 -26.88 33.97
CA ASN A 272 4.58 -25.79 33.41
C ASN A 272 5.10 -25.37 32.04
N GLN A 273 4.26 -25.52 31.02
CA GLN A 273 4.51 -25.04 29.67
C GLN A 273 3.66 -23.81 29.38
N VAL A 274 4.21 -22.92 28.57
CA VAL A 274 3.54 -21.68 28.15
C VAL A 274 2.73 -21.96 26.88
N LYS A 275 1.44 -21.67 26.90
CA LYS A 275 0.64 -21.55 25.68
C LYS A 275 1.02 -20.23 24.98
N ILE A 276 1.35 -20.32 23.71
CA ILE A 276 1.63 -19.14 22.88
C ILE A 276 0.35 -18.29 22.71
N PRO A 277 0.45 -16.95 22.78
CA PRO A 277 -0.69 -16.04 22.67
C PRO A 277 -1.12 -15.77 21.22
N SER A 278 -0.33 -16.17 20.23
CA SER A 278 -0.73 -16.25 18.83
C SER A 278 -1.08 -17.69 18.47
N GLU A 279 -1.94 -17.91 17.47
CA GLU A 279 -2.33 -19.28 17.12
C GLU A 279 -1.12 -20.14 16.72
N VAL A 280 -0.17 -19.54 16.02
CA VAL A 280 1.09 -20.16 15.63
C VAL A 280 2.25 -19.20 15.82
N MET A 281 3.45 -19.74 16.00
CA MET A 281 4.68 -18.96 16.00
C MET A 281 5.19 -18.83 14.56
N ILE A 282 5.30 -17.59 14.07
CA ILE A 282 5.88 -17.29 12.74
C ILE A 282 7.30 -16.75 12.92
N PRO A 283 8.35 -17.49 12.52
CA PRO A 283 9.73 -17.00 12.49
C PRO A 283 9.91 -15.82 11.53
N GLU A 284 10.92 -14.99 11.75
CA GLU A 284 11.20 -13.79 10.95
C GLU A 284 11.40 -14.08 9.45
N THR A 285 12.05 -15.19 9.09
CA THR A 285 12.21 -15.58 7.68
C THR A 285 10.87 -15.84 7.01
N ARG A 286 9.92 -16.46 7.72
CA ARG A 286 8.57 -16.73 7.23
C ARG A 286 7.70 -15.48 7.22
N GLU A 287 7.85 -14.61 8.21
CA GLU A 287 7.22 -13.30 8.27
C GLU A 287 7.46 -12.55 6.95
N PHE A 288 8.72 -12.52 6.50
CA PHE A 288 9.10 -11.86 5.25
C PHE A 288 8.47 -12.53 4.00
N GLU A 289 8.42 -13.87 3.96
CA GLU A 289 7.75 -14.62 2.87
C GLU A 289 6.26 -14.26 2.78
N PHE A 290 5.54 -14.27 3.91
CA PHE A 290 4.12 -13.88 3.96
C PHE A 290 3.93 -12.40 3.62
N ALA A 291 4.83 -11.53 4.07
CA ALA A 291 4.81 -10.10 3.76
C ALA A 291 4.93 -9.83 2.25
N ASN A 292 5.80 -10.55 1.54
CA ASN A 292 5.95 -10.44 0.09
C ASN A 292 4.71 -10.94 -0.67
N LEU A 293 3.92 -11.81 -0.04
CA LEU A 293 2.64 -12.28 -0.56
C LEU A 293 1.46 -11.35 -0.26
N GLY A 294 1.71 -10.22 0.43
CA GLY A 294 0.70 -9.20 0.71
C GLY A 294 -0.10 -9.45 1.98
N PHE A 295 0.44 -10.21 2.93
CA PHE A 295 -0.12 -10.39 4.26
C PHE A 295 0.64 -9.58 5.30
N ILE A 296 0.01 -9.39 6.46
CA ILE A 296 0.54 -8.69 7.62
C ILE A 296 0.64 -9.71 8.77
N PRO A 297 1.72 -10.50 8.80
CA PRO A 297 1.94 -11.50 9.84
C PRO A 297 2.27 -10.86 11.20
N LEU A 298 1.67 -11.41 12.25
CA LEU A 298 2.01 -11.13 13.64
C LEU A 298 2.97 -12.20 14.16
N SER A 299 4.17 -11.78 14.52
CA SER A 299 5.20 -12.67 15.06
C SER A 299 5.30 -12.52 16.57
N TYR A 300 5.12 -13.63 17.29
CA TYR A 300 5.26 -13.69 18.74
C TYR A 300 6.72 -13.80 19.18
N TYR A 301 7.12 -13.02 20.17
CA TYR A 301 8.45 -13.12 20.76
C TYR A 301 8.49 -14.25 21.80
N LYS A 302 9.30 -15.29 21.53
CA LYS A 302 9.44 -16.42 22.44
C LYS A 302 9.88 -15.96 23.83
N ASN A 303 9.19 -16.44 24.86
CA ASN A 303 9.42 -16.13 26.28
C ASN A 303 9.19 -14.66 26.66
N ARG A 304 8.38 -13.91 25.90
CA ARG A 304 7.96 -12.56 26.24
C ARG A 304 6.45 -12.41 26.08
N ASP A 305 5.88 -11.40 26.71
CA ASP A 305 4.45 -11.07 26.76
C ASP A 305 3.98 -10.14 25.63
N TYR A 306 4.74 -10.03 24.55
CA TYR A 306 4.38 -9.21 23.40
C TYR A 306 4.60 -9.93 22.07
N ALA A 307 3.82 -9.51 21.08
CA ALA A 307 3.99 -9.87 19.68
C ALA A 307 4.26 -8.61 18.85
N CYS A 308 4.75 -8.75 17.63
CA CYS A 308 5.10 -7.62 16.78
C CYS A 308 4.70 -7.86 15.33
N PHE A 309 4.15 -6.81 14.71
CA PHE A 309 4.06 -6.69 13.26
C PHE A 309 5.37 -6.10 12.73
N PHE A 310 6.18 -6.89 12.01
CA PHE A 310 7.45 -6.40 11.46
C PHE A 310 7.26 -5.67 10.14
N SER A 311 6.39 -6.21 9.29
CA SER A 311 5.96 -5.61 8.04
C SER A 311 4.49 -5.20 8.08
N ALA A 312 4.13 -4.24 7.23
CA ALA A 312 2.75 -3.77 7.03
C ALA A 312 2.54 -3.54 5.54
N ASN A 313 2.61 -4.62 4.77
CA ASN A 313 2.39 -4.60 3.33
C ASN A 313 0.90 -4.73 3.03
N SER A 314 0.45 -4.05 1.97
CA SER A 314 -0.88 -4.24 1.42
C SER A 314 -0.95 -5.53 0.61
N ALA A 315 -2.15 -5.93 0.20
CA ALA A 315 -2.35 -7.07 -0.70
C ALA A 315 -1.69 -6.86 -2.08
N GLN A 316 -1.46 -5.61 -2.50
CA GLN A 316 -0.92 -5.30 -3.82
C GLN A 316 0.46 -5.94 -4.04
N LYS A 317 0.64 -6.54 -5.22
CA LYS A 317 1.97 -6.95 -5.68
C LYS A 317 2.66 -5.76 -6.36
N PRO A 318 3.82 -5.28 -5.86
CA PRO A 318 4.51 -4.17 -6.50
C PRO A 318 4.99 -4.56 -7.90
N ALA A 319 4.63 -3.75 -8.90
CA ALA A 319 5.10 -3.91 -10.27
C ALA A 319 6.60 -3.68 -10.39
N LEU A 320 7.25 -4.44 -11.28
CA LEU A 320 8.67 -4.31 -11.60
C LEU A 320 8.84 -3.45 -12.86
N TYR A 321 9.64 -2.40 -12.74
CA TYR A 321 9.92 -1.48 -13.83
C TYR A 321 11.38 -1.60 -14.29
N ASP A 322 11.68 -1.14 -15.50
CA ASP A 322 13.05 -1.16 -16.04
C ASP A 322 14.02 -0.30 -15.21
N THR A 323 13.52 0.81 -14.64
CA THR A 323 14.31 1.69 -13.78
C THR A 323 14.23 1.26 -12.32
N ALA A 324 15.39 1.28 -11.65
CA ALA A 324 15.47 0.94 -10.22
C ALA A 324 14.60 1.88 -9.37
N ASP A 325 14.58 3.17 -9.69
CA ASP A 325 13.81 4.19 -8.96
C ASP A 325 12.29 3.96 -9.08
N ALA A 326 11.79 3.63 -10.27
CA ALA A 326 10.36 3.34 -10.44
C ALA A 326 9.96 2.06 -9.70
N THR A 327 10.82 1.05 -9.70
CA THR A 327 10.61 -0.18 -8.91
C THR A 327 10.63 0.11 -7.41
N ALA A 328 11.52 0.98 -6.94
CA ALA A 328 11.54 1.42 -5.54
C ALA A 328 10.24 2.16 -5.17
N ASN A 329 9.77 3.07 -6.02
CA ASN A 329 8.50 3.79 -5.82
C ASN A 329 7.29 2.85 -5.79
N SER A 330 7.26 1.86 -6.68
CA SER A 330 6.25 0.80 -6.70
C SER A 330 6.20 0.04 -5.36
N ARG A 331 7.37 -0.34 -4.83
CA ARG A 331 7.48 -1.01 -3.52
C ARG A 331 7.05 -0.13 -2.36
N ILE A 332 7.23 1.19 -2.45
CA ILE A 332 6.75 2.14 -1.45
C ILE A 332 5.22 2.23 -1.49
N ASN A 333 4.62 2.28 -2.68
CA ASN A 333 3.16 2.34 -2.86
C ASN A 333 2.43 1.09 -2.34
N ALA A 334 3.07 -0.08 -2.39
CA ALA A 334 2.49 -1.33 -1.88
C ALA A 334 2.50 -1.44 -0.34
N ARG A 335 3.03 -0.46 0.40
CA ARG A 335 3.15 -0.48 1.87
C ARG A 335 2.10 0.42 2.52
N LEU A 336 1.35 -0.12 3.47
CA LEU A 336 0.25 0.58 4.13
C LEU A 336 0.64 1.87 4.88
N PRO A 337 1.80 1.98 5.58
CA PRO A 337 2.17 3.22 6.26
C PRO A 337 2.16 4.46 5.35
N TYR A 338 2.59 4.30 4.09
CA TYR A 338 2.60 5.37 3.11
C TYR A 338 1.20 5.65 2.54
N ILE A 339 0.38 4.61 2.38
CA ILE A 339 -1.02 4.77 1.99
C ILE A 339 -1.81 5.51 3.08
N PHE A 340 -1.58 5.24 4.37
CA PHE A 340 -2.20 6.00 5.47
C PHE A 340 -1.80 7.47 5.44
N LEU A 341 -0.53 7.77 5.21
CA LEU A 341 -0.05 9.15 5.05
C LEU A 341 -0.74 9.86 3.87
N LEU A 342 -0.73 9.23 2.70
CA LEU A 342 -1.37 9.77 1.49
C LEU A 342 -2.87 9.98 1.69
N SER A 343 -3.53 9.01 2.32
CA SER A 343 -4.97 9.06 2.61
C SER A 343 -5.30 10.26 3.49
N ARG A 344 -4.52 10.49 4.55
CA ARG A 344 -4.70 11.67 5.41
C ARG A 344 -4.44 12.99 4.69
N ILE A 345 -3.41 13.06 3.84
CA ILE A 345 -3.15 14.24 3.01
C ILE A 345 -4.33 14.51 2.08
N ALA A 346 -4.91 13.46 1.46
CA ALA A 346 -6.09 13.60 0.61
C ALA A 346 -7.31 14.10 1.40
N HIS A 347 -7.54 13.57 2.61
CA HIS A 347 -8.60 14.02 3.51
C HIS A 347 -8.48 15.51 3.84
N TYR A 348 -7.29 15.97 4.26
CA TYR A 348 -7.06 17.38 4.56
C TYR A 348 -7.21 18.26 3.32
N LEU A 349 -6.65 17.84 2.18
CA LEU A 349 -6.71 18.62 0.95
C LEU A 349 -8.15 18.79 0.46
N LYS A 350 -8.97 17.73 0.55
CA LYS A 350 -10.41 17.80 0.24
C LYS A 350 -11.12 18.81 1.13
N LEU A 351 -10.86 18.81 2.44
CA LEU A 351 -11.47 19.75 3.39
C LEU A 351 -11.05 21.19 3.12
N ILE A 352 -9.74 21.46 3.02
CA ILE A 352 -9.18 22.79 2.76
C ILE A 352 -9.70 23.36 1.44
N GLN A 353 -9.67 22.56 0.36
CA GLN A 353 -10.13 23.02 -0.94
C GLN A 353 -11.64 23.24 -0.99
N ARG A 354 -12.43 22.45 -0.25
CA ARG A 354 -13.88 22.64 -0.14
C ARG A 354 -14.21 23.99 0.51
N GLU A 355 -13.51 24.36 1.58
CA GLU A 355 -13.69 25.66 2.25
C GLU A 355 -13.28 26.84 1.36
N ASN A 356 -12.32 26.63 0.46
CA ASN A 356 -11.86 27.64 -0.48
C ASN A 356 -12.80 27.88 -1.66
N ILE A 357 -13.82 27.03 -1.88
CA ILE A 357 -14.80 27.20 -2.96
C ILE A 357 -15.60 28.50 -2.75
N GLY A 358 -15.61 29.38 -3.76
CA GLY A 358 -16.29 30.67 -3.70
C GLY A 358 -15.40 31.85 -3.26
N THR A 359 -14.16 31.58 -2.84
CA THR A 359 -13.18 32.65 -2.60
C THR A 359 -12.55 33.13 -3.91
N THR A 360 -12.33 34.44 -4.06
CA THR A 360 -11.61 35.01 -5.21
C THR A 360 -10.10 34.94 -4.97
N LYS A 361 -9.53 33.73 -5.00
CA LYS A 361 -8.09 33.51 -4.84
C LYS A 361 -7.40 33.38 -6.20
N ASP A 362 -6.37 34.20 -6.42
CA ASP A 362 -5.51 34.07 -7.59
C ASP A 362 -4.64 32.80 -7.51
N ARG A 363 -4.24 32.27 -8.67
CA ARG A 363 -3.35 31.10 -8.80
C ARG A 363 -2.12 31.18 -7.89
N ARG A 364 -1.46 32.35 -7.84
CA ARG A 364 -0.24 32.56 -7.04
C ARG A 364 -0.51 32.42 -5.54
N LEU A 365 -1.68 32.85 -5.07
CA LEU A 365 -2.06 32.79 -3.67
C LEU A 365 -2.35 31.33 -3.26
N LEU A 366 -3.09 30.60 -4.09
CA LEU A 366 -3.34 29.17 -3.88
C LEU A 366 -2.05 28.35 -3.83
N GLU A 367 -1.10 28.66 -4.72
CA GLU A 367 0.21 28.01 -4.73
C GLU A 367 1.00 28.29 -3.44
N LEU A 368 1.00 29.54 -2.95
CA LEU A 368 1.66 29.90 -1.69
C LEU A 368 1.02 29.22 -0.47
N GLU A 369 -0.31 29.17 -0.41
CA GLU A 369 -1.06 28.54 0.68
C GLU A 369 -0.78 27.03 0.73
N LEU A 370 -0.87 26.34 -0.40
CA LEU A 370 -0.58 24.92 -0.49
C LEU A 370 0.88 24.62 -0.16
N ASN A 371 1.84 25.40 -0.67
CA ASN A 371 3.25 25.22 -0.33
C ASN A 371 3.51 25.42 1.16
N THR A 372 2.89 26.43 1.77
CA THR A 372 3.05 26.72 3.20
C THR A 372 2.45 25.60 4.04
N TRP A 373 1.26 25.12 3.66
CA TRP A 373 0.61 23.98 4.31
C TRP A 373 1.44 22.70 4.18
N VAL A 374 1.90 22.33 2.98
CA VAL A 374 2.74 21.12 2.81
C VAL A 374 4.07 21.24 3.56
N ARG A 375 4.68 22.43 3.62
CA ARG A 375 5.88 22.66 4.44
C ARG A 375 5.62 22.48 5.94
N SER A 376 4.42 22.80 6.42
CA SER A 376 4.04 22.56 7.82
C SER A 376 3.90 21.07 8.14
N LEU A 377 3.54 20.25 7.15
CA LEU A 377 3.38 18.81 7.29
C LEU A 377 4.73 18.06 7.32
N VAL A 378 5.75 18.58 6.64
CA VAL A 378 7.04 17.90 6.49
C VAL A 378 8.20 18.81 6.91
N PRO A 379 8.67 18.74 8.17
CA PRO A 379 9.93 19.34 8.53
C PRO A 379 11.06 18.66 7.73
N GLY A 380 11.68 19.40 6.80
CA GLY A 380 12.90 18.96 6.10
C GLY A 380 12.77 18.54 4.63
N CYS A 381 11.58 18.52 4.02
CA CYS A 381 11.44 18.09 2.60
C CYS A 381 12.08 19.04 1.57
N ALA A 382 12.39 20.28 1.96
CA ALA A 382 12.98 21.27 1.06
C ALA A 382 14.39 20.89 0.55
N GLN A 383 15.06 19.92 1.18
CA GLN A 383 16.41 19.47 0.80
C GLN A 383 16.45 18.19 -0.04
N ALA A 384 15.39 17.38 -0.05
CA ALA A 384 15.38 16.07 -0.74
C ALA A 384 14.77 16.13 -2.15
N ALA A 385 13.83 17.04 -2.39
CA ALA A 385 13.37 17.32 -3.74
C ALA A 385 14.35 18.31 -4.39
N GLY A 386 15.19 17.83 -5.30
CA GLY A 386 16.10 18.68 -6.10
C GLY A 386 15.39 19.71 -6.98
N THR A 387 14.07 19.86 -6.85
CA THR A 387 13.27 20.93 -7.45
C THR A 387 12.34 21.55 -6.41
N PRO A 388 12.06 22.87 -6.47
CA PRO A 388 11.09 23.50 -5.60
C PRO A 388 9.70 22.88 -5.77
N LEU A 389 9.09 22.39 -4.69
CA LEU A 389 7.73 21.82 -4.64
C LEU A 389 6.65 22.74 -5.27
N SER A 390 6.93 24.04 -5.30
CA SER A 390 6.10 25.06 -5.96
C SER A 390 5.92 24.80 -7.46
N ARG A 391 6.98 24.35 -8.15
CA ARG A 391 6.92 23.98 -9.58
C ARG A 391 6.04 22.75 -9.80
N PHE A 392 6.03 21.80 -8.86
CA PHE A 392 5.18 20.61 -8.94
C PHE A 392 3.69 20.94 -8.70
N LEU A 393 3.39 21.77 -7.70
CA LEU A 393 2.00 22.20 -7.43
C LEU A 393 1.44 23.11 -8.53
N ALA A 394 2.28 23.93 -9.15
CA ALA A 394 1.91 24.76 -10.29
C ALA A 394 1.49 23.96 -11.54
N LEU A 395 1.76 22.64 -11.57
CA LEU A 395 1.35 21.73 -12.63
C LEU A 395 -0.03 21.12 -12.41
N LEU A 396 -0.56 21.09 -11.19
CA LEU A 396 -1.86 20.49 -10.88
C LEU A 396 -2.99 20.93 -11.84
N PRO A 397 -3.11 22.22 -12.24
CA PRO A 397 -4.13 22.63 -13.21
C PRO A 397 -3.94 22.04 -14.61
N VAL A 398 -2.68 21.85 -15.02
CA VAL A 398 -2.33 21.16 -16.29
C VAL A 398 -2.62 19.66 -16.15
N MET A 399 -2.44 19.10 -14.95
CA MET A 399 -2.75 17.69 -14.63
C MET A 399 -4.23 17.32 -14.69
N MET A 400 -5.10 18.31 -14.59
CA MET A 400 -6.54 18.12 -14.69
C MET A 400 -7.08 18.17 -16.14
N LEU A 401 -6.22 18.32 -17.16
CA LEU A 401 -6.62 18.36 -18.57
C LEU A 401 -6.42 16.99 -19.24
N PRO A 402 -7.43 16.10 -19.26
CA PRO A 402 -7.31 14.81 -19.94
C PRO A 402 -7.18 15.00 -21.46
N GLY A 403 -6.25 14.24 -22.07
CA GLY A 403 -6.23 14.02 -23.52
C GLY A 403 -5.49 15.04 -24.38
N ARG A 404 -4.80 16.05 -23.82
CA ARG A 404 -4.02 17.04 -24.59
C ARG A 404 -2.53 17.02 -24.28
N THR A 405 -1.85 15.94 -24.70
CA THR A 405 -0.40 15.74 -24.44
C THR A 405 0.48 16.87 -24.99
N ALA A 406 0.14 17.42 -26.16
CA ALA A 406 0.90 18.53 -26.75
C ALA A 406 0.75 19.86 -25.99
N GLU A 407 -0.48 20.21 -25.59
CA GLU A 407 -0.73 21.42 -24.79
C GLU A 407 -0.11 21.28 -23.38
N GLY A 408 -0.19 20.09 -22.79
CA GLY A 408 0.45 19.78 -21.51
C GLY A 408 1.97 19.95 -21.57
N MET A 409 2.65 19.33 -22.55
CA MET A 409 4.11 19.50 -22.72
C MET A 409 4.50 20.96 -23.02
N GLY A 410 3.70 21.67 -23.81
CA GLY A 410 3.90 23.10 -24.04
C GLY A 410 3.77 23.93 -22.77
N ALA A 411 2.82 23.58 -21.89
CA ALA A 411 2.65 24.23 -20.59
C ALA A 411 3.80 23.93 -19.62
N LEU A 412 4.34 22.69 -19.62
CA LEU A 412 5.53 22.33 -18.83
C LEU A 412 6.72 23.21 -19.18
N VAL A 413 6.99 23.37 -20.48
CA VAL A 413 8.14 24.17 -20.93
C VAL A 413 7.93 25.65 -20.65
N ARG A 414 6.74 26.21 -20.90
CA ARG A 414 6.45 27.61 -20.55
C ARG A 414 6.57 27.89 -19.05
N LEU A 415 6.30 26.89 -18.22
CA LEU A 415 6.46 26.98 -16.76
C LEU A 415 7.94 27.02 -16.34
N LEU A 416 8.80 26.28 -17.05
CA LEU A 416 10.24 26.28 -16.80
C LEU A 416 10.97 27.47 -17.43
N ALA A 417 10.55 27.86 -18.63
CA ALA A 417 11.20 28.85 -19.47
C ALA A 417 10.13 29.67 -20.24
N PRO A 418 9.75 30.85 -19.74
CA PRO A 418 8.65 31.63 -20.31
C PRO A 418 8.94 32.16 -21.72
N ASP A 419 10.21 32.38 -22.07
CA ASP A 419 10.62 32.91 -23.38
C ASP A 419 10.85 31.80 -24.42
N THR A 420 10.81 30.53 -23.99
CA THR A 420 10.99 29.37 -24.87
C THR A 420 9.68 28.99 -25.56
N ARG A 421 9.67 29.02 -26.90
CA ARG A 421 8.57 28.52 -27.72
C ARG A 421 8.70 27.02 -27.94
N THR A 422 7.57 26.32 -27.83
CA THR A 422 7.47 24.87 -28.05
C THR A 422 6.66 24.53 -29.27
N HIS A 423 7.14 23.56 -30.05
CA HIS A 423 6.38 22.91 -31.10
C HIS A 423 6.42 21.39 -30.89
N VAL A 424 5.25 20.76 -30.81
CA VAL A 424 5.11 19.32 -30.57
C VAL A 424 4.65 18.65 -31.86
N TYR A 425 5.41 17.67 -32.35
CA TYR A 425 5.00 16.83 -33.48
C TYR A 425 4.58 15.46 -32.96
N HIS A 426 3.28 15.16 -33.06
CA HIS A 426 2.65 13.95 -32.51
C HIS A 426 3.21 12.62 -33.06
N HIS A 427 3.82 12.65 -34.25
CA HIS A 427 4.22 11.48 -35.00
C HIS A 427 5.71 11.53 -35.32
N ASP A 428 6.55 11.03 -34.42
CA ASP A 428 7.99 10.89 -34.66
C ASP A 428 8.37 9.42 -34.90
N ARG A 429 9.25 9.18 -35.87
CA ARG A 429 9.60 7.82 -36.29
C ARG A 429 10.63 7.23 -35.33
N CYS A 430 10.26 6.17 -34.62
CA CYS A 430 11.16 5.38 -33.79
C CYS A 430 11.36 3.97 -34.37
N ARG A 431 12.62 3.50 -34.41
CA ARG A 431 12.91 2.08 -34.64
C ARG A 431 12.69 1.29 -33.35
N ILE A 432 11.83 0.27 -33.38
CA ILE A 432 11.49 -0.57 -32.22
C ILE A 432 11.81 -2.04 -32.56
N PRO A 433 12.43 -2.81 -31.65
CA PRO A 433 12.63 -4.24 -31.86
C PRO A 433 11.30 -5.01 -31.84
N LEU A 434 11.14 -5.97 -32.75
CA LEU A 434 9.94 -6.81 -32.82
C LEU A 434 10.00 -7.92 -31.77
N LYS A 435 8.97 -8.01 -30.91
CA LYS A 435 8.87 -9.01 -29.83
C LYS A 435 8.85 -10.46 -30.35
N GLN A 436 8.27 -10.66 -31.54
CA GLN A 436 8.22 -11.94 -32.24
C GLN A 436 8.58 -11.69 -33.72
N PRO A 437 9.83 -11.97 -34.13
CA PRO A 437 10.20 -11.86 -35.53
C PRO A 437 9.45 -12.92 -36.33
N VAL A 438 8.82 -12.50 -37.42
CA VAL A 438 8.09 -13.40 -38.31
C VAL A 438 9.11 -14.29 -39.01
N ALA A 439 9.12 -15.57 -38.66
CA ALA A 439 9.93 -16.59 -39.32
C ALA A 439 9.07 -17.38 -40.31
N MET A 440 9.59 -17.60 -41.51
CA MET A 440 8.94 -18.46 -42.49
C MET A 440 9.07 -19.91 -42.02
N SER A 441 7.97 -20.51 -41.58
CA SER A 441 7.91 -21.91 -41.13
C SER A 441 6.85 -22.68 -41.92
N THR A 442 7.19 -23.88 -42.35
CA THR A 442 6.25 -24.80 -43.01
C THR A 442 5.31 -25.48 -42.02
N CYS A 443 5.68 -25.55 -40.74
CA CYS A 443 4.86 -26.13 -39.66
C CYS A 443 3.85 -25.12 -39.06
N GLN A 444 4.14 -23.82 -39.17
CA GLN A 444 3.25 -22.73 -38.75
C GLN A 444 3.23 -21.63 -39.83
N PRO A 445 2.38 -21.78 -40.87
CA PRO A 445 2.31 -20.82 -41.96
C PRO A 445 1.74 -19.48 -41.45
N VAL A 446 2.44 -18.38 -41.75
CA VAL A 446 2.03 -17.02 -41.37
C VAL A 446 1.27 -16.37 -42.53
N SER A 447 0.05 -15.88 -42.25
CA SER A 447 -0.77 -15.20 -43.26
C SER A 447 -0.27 -13.78 -43.57
N LEU A 448 -0.10 -13.47 -44.86
CA LEU A 448 0.27 -12.12 -45.32
C LEU A 448 -0.91 -11.13 -45.33
N LYS A 449 -2.14 -11.59 -45.03
CA LYS A 449 -3.36 -10.77 -45.06
C LYS A 449 -3.27 -9.53 -44.16
N HIS A 450 -2.52 -9.62 -43.07
CA HIS A 450 -2.33 -8.53 -42.11
C HIS A 450 -0.97 -7.79 -42.24
N ARG A 451 -0.26 -7.99 -43.36
CA ARG A 451 1.05 -7.36 -43.63
C ARG A 451 2.05 -7.48 -42.46
N PRO A 452 2.36 -8.71 -42.01
CA PRO A 452 3.31 -8.92 -40.93
C PRO A 452 4.69 -8.31 -41.27
N VAL A 453 5.30 -7.59 -40.33
CA VAL A 453 6.60 -6.94 -40.53
C VAL A 453 7.71 -7.99 -40.45
N MET A 454 8.46 -8.18 -41.53
CA MET A 454 9.64 -9.05 -41.55
C MET A 454 10.87 -8.31 -41.04
N GLY A 455 11.71 -9.01 -40.26
CA GLY A 455 12.96 -8.49 -39.71
C GLY A 455 12.98 -8.41 -38.20
N THR A 456 14.09 -7.91 -37.65
CA THR A 456 14.28 -7.80 -36.19
C THR A 456 13.71 -6.50 -35.61
N HIS A 457 13.33 -5.54 -36.47
CA HIS A 457 12.88 -4.21 -36.05
C HIS A 457 11.71 -3.72 -36.93
N ALA A 458 10.81 -2.96 -36.34
CA ALA A 458 9.75 -2.21 -37.01
C ALA A 458 9.90 -0.72 -36.75
N THR A 459 9.20 0.10 -37.53
CA THR A 459 9.12 1.55 -37.32
C THR A 459 7.78 1.87 -36.66
N ASP A 460 7.83 2.37 -35.44
CA ASP A 460 6.67 2.95 -34.75
C ASP A 460 6.66 4.46 -34.96
N VAL A 461 5.48 5.02 -35.13
CA VAL A 461 5.24 6.43 -35.38
C VAL A 461 4.34 7.04 -34.32
N ASN A 462 3.67 6.23 -33.50
CA ASN A 462 2.70 6.69 -32.50
C ASN A 462 3.25 6.64 -31.08
N GLY A 463 4.26 5.80 -30.81
CA GLY A 463 4.88 5.70 -29.49
C GLY A 463 5.90 6.79 -29.15
N GLN A 464 6.25 7.67 -30.10
CA GLN A 464 7.24 8.73 -29.92
C GLN A 464 6.74 10.09 -30.43
N VAL A 465 7.00 11.13 -29.65
CA VAL A 465 6.70 12.52 -29.97
C VAL A 465 7.99 13.33 -30.09
N LEU A 466 8.05 14.26 -31.04
CA LEU A 466 9.16 15.20 -31.17
C LEU A 466 8.78 16.55 -30.53
N LEU A 467 9.48 16.91 -29.46
CA LEU A 467 9.40 18.21 -28.80
C LEU A 467 10.52 19.12 -29.31
N ARG A 468 10.16 20.13 -30.09
CA ARG A 468 11.08 21.16 -30.58
C ARG A 468 10.96 22.42 -29.72
N LEU A 469 12.07 22.87 -29.18
CA LEU A 469 12.23 24.06 -28.36
C LEU A 469 12.97 25.11 -29.17
N SER A 470 12.52 26.36 -29.12
CA SER A 470 13.21 27.51 -29.72
C SER A 470 13.16 28.69 -28.76
N THR A 471 14.31 29.27 -28.44
CA THR A 471 14.43 30.42 -27.54
C THR A 471 15.47 31.40 -28.08
N ASP A 472 15.22 32.69 -27.85
CA ASP A 472 16.13 33.78 -28.19
C ASP A 472 16.87 34.30 -26.94
N ASN A 473 16.57 33.76 -25.75
CA ASN A 473 17.13 34.18 -24.47
C ASN A 473 18.43 33.42 -24.15
N PRO A 474 19.59 34.10 -24.02
CA PRO A 474 20.89 33.44 -23.81
C PRO A 474 21.01 32.70 -22.46
N GLU A 475 20.26 33.09 -21.43
CA GLU A 475 20.28 32.42 -20.13
C GLU A 475 19.51 31.10 -20.17
N GLU A 476 18.33 31.08 -20.79
CA GLU A 476 17.55 29.85 -20.98
C GLU A 476 18.31 28.81 -21.82
N ILE A 477 19.05 29.25 -22.84
CA ILE A 477 19.85 28.36 -23.70
C ILE A 477 20.88 27.59 -22.89
N ARG A 478 21.57 28.25 -21.94
CA ARG A 478 22.52 27.57 -21.05
C ARG A 478 21.83 26.53 -20.18
N GLY A 479 20.62 26.83 -19.68
CA GLY A 479 19.82 25.89 -18.91
C GLY A 479 19.29 24.69 -19.74
N TRP A 480 19.02 24.88 -21.04
CA TRP A 480 18.53 23.82 -21.94
C TRP A 480 19.61 22.89 -22.49
N LEU A 481 20.88 23.28 -22.42
CA LEU A 481 21.99 22.41 -22.82
C LEU A 481 22.08 21.19 -21.90
N PRO A 482 22.57 20.03 -22.39
CA PRO A 482 22.75 18.83 -21.57
C PRO A 482 23.58 19.14 -20.31
N GLY A 483 22.99 18.90 -19.13
CA GLY A 483 23.59 19.21 -17.82
C GLY A 483 23.17 20.55 -17.21
N GLY A 484 22.35 21.35 -17.90
CA GLY A 484 21.73 22.55 -17.34
C GLY A 484 20.47 22.24 -16.52
N ASP A 485 20.12 23.15 -15.61
CA ASP A 485 19.03 22.98 -14.65
C ASP A 485 17.65 22.85 -15.34
N LEU A 486 17.39 23.65 -16.39
CA LEU A 486 16.11 23.58 -17.12
C LEU A 486 15.91 22.25 -17.85
N HIS A 487 16.98 21.68 -18.39
CA HIS A 487 16.95 20.35 -19.01
C HIS A 487 16.68 19.26 -17.97
N ALA A 488 17.36 19.29 -16.82
CA ALA A 488 17.15 18.33 -15.74
C ALA A 488 15.72 18.42 -15.18
N ASP A 489 15.22 19.63 -14.97
CA ASP A 489 13.87 19.90 -14.47
C ASP A 489 12.81 19.44 -15.47
N LEU A 490 12.95 19.75 -16.76
CA LEU A 490 12.00 19.29 -17.77
C LEU A 490 11.98 17.76 -17.82
N MET A 491 13.13 17.11 -17.72
CA MET A 491 13.19 15.65 -17.68
C MET A 491 12.44 15.11 -16.45
N ALA A 492 12.63 15.69 -15.27
CA ALA A 492 11.89 15.30 -14.07
C ALA A 492 10.37 15.51 -14.22
N LEU A 493 9.96 16.63 -14.81
CA LEU A 493 8.54 16.92 -15.05
C LEU A 493 7.91 16.00 -16.10
N LEU A 494 8.65 15.64 -17.16
CA LEU A 494 8.19 14.68 -18.15
C LEU A 494 8.04 13.26 -17.55
N HIS A 495 8.89 12.87 -16.59
CA HIS A 495 8.71 11.61 -15.86
C HIS A 495 7.38 11.56 -15.10
N VAL A 496 7.00 12.66 -14.45
CA VAL A 496 5.73 12.77 -13.73
C VAL A 496 4.54 12.85 -14.69
N TRP A 497 4.68 13.63 -15.76
CA TRP A 497 3.57 13.96 -16.66
C TRP A 497 3.24 12.88 -17.68
N LEU A 498 4.26 12.33 -18.34
CA LEU A 498 4.08 11.32 -19.40
C LEU A 498 4.20 9.90 -18.86
N GLY A 499 4.92 9.69 -17.75
CA GLY A 499 5.07 8.40 -17.09
C GLY A 499 5.42 7.27 -18.07
N ALA A 500 4.47 6.34 -18.24
CA ALA A 500 4.60 5.17 -19.10
C ALA A 500 3.98 5.33 -20.52
N HIS A 501 3.41 6.49 -20.86
CA HIS A 501 2.55 6.61 -22.04
C HIS A 501 3.32 6.84 -23.35
N LEU A 502 4.28 7.75 -23.40
CA LEU A 502 4.94 8.19 -24.65
C LEU A 502 6.45 8.44 -24.47
N ASP A 503 7.24 8.11 -25.49
CA ASP A 503 8.63 8.54 -25.60
C ASP A 503 8.69 9.98 -26.17
N VAL A 504 9.63 10.80 -25.71
CA VAL A 504 9.82 12.17 -26.23
C VAL A 504 11.24 12.36 -26.73
N ARG A 505 11.39 12.69 -28.01
CA ARG A 505 12.65 13.17 -28.58
C ARG A 505 12.69 14.69 -28.47
N MET A 506 13.80 15.24 -28.03
CA MET A 506 13.94 16.68 -27.90
C MET A 506 14.87 17.27 -28.97
N GLN A 507 14.52 18.45 -29.46
CA GLN A 507 15.33 19.29 -30.35
C GLN A 507 15.34 20.71 -29.81
N LEU A 508 16.54 21.30 -29.67
CA LEU A 508 16.70 22.71 -29.35
C LEU A 508 17.19 23.44 -30.60
N CYS A 509 16.38 24.35 -31.13
CA CYS A 509 16.68 25.16 -32.31
C CYS A 509 17.00 26.59 -31.86
N VAL A 510 18.27 26.99 -31.94
CA VAL A 510 18.74 28.29 -31.46
C VAL A 510 19.65 28.95 -32.49
N ALA A 511 19.68 30.28 -32.51
CA ALA A 511 20.60 31.01 -33.37
C ALA A 511 22.05 30.80 -32.92
N ARG A 512 22.95 30.58 -33.89
CA ARG A 512 24.37 30.25 -33.65
C ARG A 512 25.10 31.23 -32.73
N HIS A 513 24.73 32.51 -32.75
CA HIS A 513 25.39 33.55 -31.95
C HIS A 513 25.07 33.49 -30.45
N LEU A 514 24.03 32.74 -30.05
CA LEU A 514 23.61 32.61 -28.66
C LEU A 514 24.28 31.43 -27.94
N LEU A 515 24.97 30.56 -28.68
CA LEU A 515 25.70 29.43 -28.13
C LEU A 515 27.07 29.85 -27.58
N PRO A 516 27.55 29.20 -26.50
CA PRO A 516 28.86 29.51 -25.94
C PRO A 516 30.00 29.15 -26.91
N ASP A 517 31.07 29.93 -26.84
CA ASP A 517 32.27 29.72 -27.66
C ASP A 517 33.02 28.47 -27.17
N ALA A 518 33.49 27.64 -28.10
CA ALA A 518 34.42 26.58 -27.77
C ALA A 518 35.81 27.17 -27.42
N ARG A 519 36.09 27.34 -26.12
CA ARG A 519 37.40 27.78 -25.60
C ARG A 519 38.05 26.64 -24.83
N LEU A 520 39.34 26.42 -25.06
CA LEU A 520 40.15 25.52 -24.25
C LEU A 520 40.31 26.16 -22.86
N SER A 521 39.80 25.51 -21.83
CA SER A 521 39.95 25.96 -20.44
C SER A 521 40.39 24.79 -19.55
N CYS A 522 41.14 25.10 -18.49
CA CYS A 522 41.61 24.11 -17.52
C CYS A 522 40.61 23.87 -16.37
N ASN A 523 39.45 24.54 -16.39
CA ASN A 523 38.44 24.47 -15.33
C ASN A 523 37.43 23.35 -15.61
N ALA A 524 37.23 22.45 -14.65
CA ALA A 524 36.36 21.28 -14.77
C ALA A 524 34.85 21.60 -14.88
N GLU A 525 34.43 22.81 -14.51
CA GLU A 525 33.01 23.22 -14.51
C GLU A 525 32.47 23.61 -15.89
N GLN A 526 33.33 23.85 -16.90
CA GLN A 526 32.91 24.24 -18.25
C GLN A 526 33.40 23.23 -19.29
N ILE A 527 32.84 22.02 -19.26
CA ILE A 527 33.09 20.99 -20.26
C ILE A 527 32.32 21.34 -21.54
N ALA A 528 32.95 22.11 -22.42
CA ALA A 528 32.43 22.42 -23.75
C ALA A 528 32.69 21.25 -24.72
N GLN A 529 31.62 20.56 -25.14
CA GLN A 529 31.68 19.56 -26.21
C GLN A 529 31.50 20.28 -27.55
N VAL A 530 32.57 20.39 -28.34
CA VAL A 530 32.56 21.04 -29.64
C VAL A 530 31.54 20.36 -30.56
N GLY A 531 30.59 21.13 -31.09
CA GLY A 531 29.52 20.63 -31.95
C GLY A 531 28.29 20.10 -31.20
N ARG A 532 28.31 20.04 -29.87
CA ARG A 532 27.16 19.60 -29.05
C ARG A 532 26.72 20.62 -28.00
N THR A 533 27.65 21.27 -27.30
CA THR A 533 27.36 22.33 -26.32
C THR A 533 28.05 23.65 -26.64
N ALA A 534 29.06 23.67 -27.52
CA ALA A 534 29.76 24.88 -27.92
C ALA A 534 30.10 24.90 -29.43
N VAL A 535 30.22 26.10 -30.01
CA VAL A 535 30.48 26.30 -31.44
C VAL A 535 31.81 27.04 -31.65
N LEU A 536 32.55 26.67 -32.70
CA LEU A 536 33.71 27.42 -33.17
C LEU A 536 33.25 28.64 -33.98
N ARG A 537 33.74 29.84 -33.63
CA ARG A 537 33.43 31.05 -34.39
C ARG A 537 34.13 31.03 -35.76
N PRO A 538 33.43 31.40 -36.85
CA PRO A 538 34.10 31.66 -38.11
C PRO A 538 34.98 32.92 -38.00
N LEU A 539 36.08 32.95 -38.77
CA LEU A 539 37.03 34.07 -38.80
C LEU A 539 36.39 35.40 -39.25
N ASN A 540 35.25 35.35 -39.96
CA ASN A 540 34.45 36.51 -40.35
C ASN A 540 33.12 36.57 -39.55
N PRO A 541 32.90 37.56 -38.67
CA PRO A 541 31.73 37.62 -37.78
C PRO A 541 30.42 38.04 -38.48
N GLN A 542 30.44 38.40 -39.77
CA GLN A 542 29.27 38.82 -40.54
C GLN A 542 28.66 37.69 -41.39
N GLN A 543 29.41 36.64 -41.71
CA GLN A 543 28.87 35.43 -42.34
C GLN A 543 28.30 34.52 -41.24
N ASN A 544 27.00 34.20 -41.31
CA ASN A 544 26.30 33.20 -40.48
C ASN A 544 25.80 33.64 -39.09
N ARG A 545 25.53 34.93 -38.85
CA ARG A 545 24.94 35.42 -37.59
C ARG A 545 23.56 34.83 -37.25
N ASN A 546 22.76 34.54 -38.27
CA ASN A 546 21.37 34.07 -38.13
C ASN A 546 21.16 32.58 -38.48
N ASP A 547 22.24 31.81 -38.64
CA ASP A 547 22.11 30.37 -38.87
C ASP A 547 21.50 29.70 -37.62
N ILE A 548 20.37 29.03 -37.81
CA ILE A 548 19.71 28.26 -36.77
C ILE A 548 20.40 26.90 -36.66
N ILE A 549 20.95 26.61 -35.50
CA ILE A 549 21.56 25.31 -35.19
C ILE A 549 20.54 24.46 -34.43
N THR A 550 20.38 23.21 -34.84
CA THR A 550 19.57 22.23 -34.12
C THR A 550 20.47 21.35 -33.27
N ILE A 551 20.30 21.44 -31.95
CA ILE A 551 20.97 20.61 -30.95
C ILE A 551 20.00 19.51 -30.51
N HIS A 552 20.53 18.32 -30.25
CA HIS A 552 19.77 17.19 -29.69
C HIS A 552 20.10 17.04 -28.20
N PRO A 553 19.36 17.71 -27.30
CA PRO A 553 19.67 17.68 -25.88
C PRO A 553 19.47 16.30 -25.23
N GLY A 554 18.56 15.48 -25.77
CA GLY A 554 18.35 14.11 -25.29
C GLY A 554 17.06 13.47 -25.79
N ARG A 555 16.76 12.30 -25.24
CA ARG A 555 15.49 11.58 -25.42
C ARG A 555 14.98 11.15 -24.04
N PHE A 556 13.72 11.49 -23.75
CA PHE A 556 12.96 10.87 -22.68
C PHE A 556 12.38 9.54 -23.18
N GLN A 557 12.65 8.47 -22.43
CA GLN A 557 12.07 7.15 -22.68
C GLN A 557 11.04 6.89 -21.60
N ARG A 558 9.84 6.45 -22.01
CA ARG A 558 8.77 6.09 -21.09
C ARG A 558 9.25 5.01 -20.13
N VAL A 559 8.76 5.05 -18.90
CA VAL A 559 8.98 3.96 -17.94
C VAL A 559 8.22 2.74 -18.45
N ARG A 560 8.95 1.70 -18.84
CA ARG A 560 8.34 0.44 -19.29
C ARG A 560 8.29 -0.52 -18.11
N GLU A 561 7.14 -1.18 -17.98
CA GLU A 561 7.02 -2.32 -17.07
C GLU A 561 7.83 -3.48 -17.64
N ASN A 562 8.68 -4.06 -16.81
CA ASN A 562 9.62 -5.09 -17.23
C ASN A 562 8.93 -6.46 -17.18
N ILE A 563 8.11 -6.75 -18.19
CA ILE A 563 7.31 -7.99 -18.27
C ILE A 563 8.20 -9.25 -18.42
N GLN A 564 9.49 -9.10 -18.76
CA GLN A 564 10.38 -10.23 -19.09
C GLN A 564 11.26 -10.72 -17.95
N ARG A 565 11.30 -10.05 -16.78
CA ARG A 565 12.11 -10.52 -15.66
C ARG A 565 11.43 -11.73 -15.01
N ARG A 566 11.85 -12.93 -15.42
CA ARG A 566 11.43 -14.20 -14.80
C ARG A 566 11.90 -14.24 -13.34
N LYS A 567 11.10 -14.84 -12.47
CA LYS A 567 11.32 -15.08 -11.03
C LYS A 567 12.73 -15.56 -10.62
N ASN A 568 13.55 -16.06 -11.53
CA ASN A 568 14.87 -16.64 -11.22
C ASN A 568 15.98 -15.62 -10.94
N ASP A 569 15.75 -14.32 -11.13
CA ASP A 569 16.71 -13.26 -10.76
C ASP A 569 16.57 -12.82 -9.28
N GLU A 570 15.60 -13.33 -8.53
CA GLU A 570 15.31 -12.89 -7.14
C GLU A 570 16.31 -13.43 -6.10
N ASP A 571 17.03 -14.53 -6.38
CA ASP A 571 17.96 -15.17 -5.41
C ASP A 571 19.44 -14.76 -5.58
N GLY A 572 19.73 -13.75 -6.41
CA GLY A 572 21.07 -13.55 -6.98
C GLY A 572 22.02 -12.53 -6.34
N ASP A 573 21.61 -11.70 -5.37
CA ASP A 573 22.48 -10.64 -4.83
C ASP A 573 22.47 -10.56 -3.30
N TYR A 574 23.06 -11.59 -2.68
CA TYR A 574 23.72 -11.41 -1.39
C TYR A 574 25.15 -10.90 -1.64
N ARG A 575 25.37 -9.61 -1.40
CA ARG A 575 26.72 -9.11 -1.05
C ARG A 575 26.62 -8.18 0.16
N TRP A 576 27.36 -8.61 1.18
CA TRP A 576 27.63 -8.04 2.49
C TRP A 576 27.97 -6.55 2.47
#